data_AF-A0A4V5ZNT5-F1
#
_entry.id   AF-A0A4V5ZNT5-F1
#
_cell.length_a   1.000
_cell.length_b   1.000
_cell.length_c   1.000
_cell.angle_alpha   90.00
_cell.angle_beta   90.00
_cell.angle_gamma   90.00
#
_symmetry.space_group_name_H-M   'P 1'
#
loop_
_entity.id
_entity.type
_entity.pdbx_description
1 polymer ?
#
loop_
_entity_poly.entity_id
_entity_poly.type
_entity_poly.pdbx_seq_one_letter_code
_entity_poly.pdbx_strand_id
1 'polypeptide(L)'
;MPDSESISDFLQKRGALGILTLLSTADGRRFKHLNEYLTISSSTLTLRLTEARGLGLVVPGMETDETSVNNEYRITTRGKRVARQMESQGLIHAVQTILDYQQDVESELPDLLDWVEDHKDELARLDDRTPYQDPFGESVVDTGDEPEYDDEFMIEEDFGRVEQWGTEPDEEENDADE
;
A
#
# COMPACT_ATOMS: atom_id res chain seq x y z
N MET A 1 2.08 -9.54 31.87
CA MET A 1 0.93 -9.74 30.98
C MET A 1 1.32 -9.13 29.65
N PRO A 2 1.37 -9.86 28.52
CA PRO A 2 1.50 -9.17 27.24
C PRO A 2 0.27 -8.25 27.10
N ASP A 3 0.47 -7.01 26.68
CA ASP A 3 -0.61 -6.08 26.40
C ASP A 3 -1.64 -6.81 25.53
N SER A 4 -2.88 -6.87 26.00
CA SER A 4 -3.95 -7.55 25.27
C SER A 4 -4.20 -6.73 24.01
N GLU A 5 -3.53 -7.10 22.93
CA GLU A 5 -3.71 -6.49 21.62
C GLU A 5 -5.20 -6.43 21.29
N SER A 6 -5.68 -5.26 20.86
CA SER A 6 -7.08 -5.07 20.53
C SER A 6 -7.37 -5.52 19.09
N ILE A 7 -8.65 -5.76 18.78
CA ILE A 7 -9.06 -6.04 17.39
C ILE A 7 -8.73 -4.84 16.48
N SER A 8 -8.89 -3.61 16.97
CA SER A 8 -8.54 -2.41 16.22
C SER A 8 -7.05 -2.34 15.89
N ASP A 9 -6.17 -2.70 16.82
CA ASP A 9 -4.72 -2.71 16.58
C ASP A 9 -4.36 -3.78 15.55
N PHE A 10 -4.97 -4.96 15.66
CA PHE A 10 -4.79 -6.03 14.69
C PHE A 10 -5.22 -5.62 13.28
N LEU A 11 -6.39 -4.99 13.11
CA LEU A 11 -6.91 -4.62 11.80
C LEU A 11 -6.05 -3.58 11.07
N GLN A 12 -5.29 -2.75 11.79
CA GLN A 12 -4.37 -1.77 11.23
C GLN A 12 -3.08 -2.40 10.68
N LYS A 13 -2.79 -3.65 11.04
CA LYS A 13 -1.57 -4.32 10.60
C LYS A 13 -1.68 -4.77 9.15
N ARG A 14 -0.57 -4.66 8.42
CA ARG A 14 -0.43 -5.19 7.06
C ARG A 14 -0.85 -6.66 7.01
N GLY A 15 -1.72 -6.98 6.05
CA GLY A 15 -2.25 -8.31 5.78
C GLY A 15 -3.46 -8.73 6.63
N ALA A 16 -3.78 -8.03 7.73
CA ALA A 16 -4.88 -8.41 8.62
C ALA A 16 -6.25 -8.35 7.93
N LEU A 17 -6.53 -7.25 7.23
CA LEU A 17 -7.76 -7.09 6.43
C LEU A 17 -7.85 -8.14 5.32
N GLY A 18 -6.72 -8.43 4.66
CA GLY A 18 -6.66 -9.46 3.62
C GLY A 18 -7.01 -10.85 4.15
N ILE A 19 -6.49 -11.24 5.33
CA ILE A 19 -6.83 -12.51 5.98
C ILE A 19 -8.34 -12.61 6.24
N LEU A 20 -8.94 -11.58 6.86
CA LEU A 20 -10.38 -11.61 7.14
C LEU A 20 -11.22 -11.62 5.86
N THR A 21 -10.80 -10.87 4.84
CA THR A 21 -11.46 -10.80 3.54
C THR A 21 -11.45 -12.17 2.85
N LEU A 22 -10.29 -12.79 2.72
CA LEU A 22 -10.13 -14.10 2.07
C LEU A 22 -10.84 -15.22 2.84
N LEU A 23 -10.84 -15.17 4.18
CA LEU A 23 -11.52 -16.18 5.00
C LEU A 23 -13.03 -15.94 5.15
N SER A 24 -13.52 -14.73 4.89
CA SER A 24 -14.97 -14.43 4.93
C SER A 24 -15.71 -14.90 3.67
N THR A 25 -14.99 -15.04 2.56
CA THR A 25 -15.54 -15.37 1.24
C THR A 25 -15.59 -16.87 0.96
N ALA A 26 -14.91 -17.69 1.77
CA ALA A 26 -14.86 -19.14 1.63
C ALA A 26 -15.01 -19.81 3.01
N ASP A 27 -15.55 -21.02 3.06
CA ASP A 27 -15.68 -21.84 4.28
C ASP A 27 -14.34 -22.48 4.69
N GLY A 28 -13.28 -21.68 4.73
CA GLY A 28 -11.92 -22.07 5.08
C GLY A 28 -10.93 -21.92 3.93
N ARG A 29 -9.67 -21.61 4.28
CA ARG A 29 -8.56 -21.60 3.31
C ARG A 29 -7.29 -22.18 3.91
N ARG A 30 -6.53 -22.89 3.07
CA ARG A 30 -5.20 -23.38 3.44
C ARG A 30 -4.20 -22.23 3.53
N PHE A 31 -3.20 -22.37 4.40
CA PHE A 31 -2.10 -21.42 4.53
C PHE A 31 -1.43 -21.12 3.19
N LYS A 32 -1.19 -22.15 2.37
CA LYS A 32 -0.56 -21.98 1.06
C LYS A 32 -1.35 -20.99 0.20
N HIS A 33 -2.67 -21.15 0.14
CA HIS A 33 -3.52 -20.21 -0.59
C HIS A 33 -3.50 -18.82 0.04
N LEU A 34 -3.60 -18.70 1.36
CA LEU A 34 -3.47 -17.38 2.00
C LEU A 34 -2.12 -16.71 1.68
N ASN A 35 -1.04 -17.49 1.60
CA ASN A 35 0.30 -17.00 1.29
C ASN A 35 0.49 -16.66 -0.18
N GLU A 36 -0.24 -17.31 -1.09
CA GLU A 36 -0.24 -17.00 -2.53
C GLU A 36 -0.95 -15.68 -2.82
N TYR A 37 -2.07 -15.40 -2.14
CA TYR A 37 -2.88 -14.20 -2.42
C TYR A 37 -2.49 -12.98 -1.59
N LEU A 38 -1.82 -13.14 -0.45
CA LEU A 38 -1.46 -12.01 0.40
C LEU A 38 -0.03 -11.57 0.15
N THR A 39 0.18 -10.29 -0.17
CA THR A 39 1.50 -9.68 -0.37
C THR A 39 2.22 -9.41 0.97
N ILE A 40 2.38 -10.46 1.77
CA ILE A 40 3.15 -10.50 3.02
C ILE A 40 4.01 -11.77 3.05
N SER A 41 5.12 -11.74 3.78
CA SER A 41 5.94 -12.94 3.94
C SER A 41 5.20 -14.04 4.73
N SER A 42 5.58 -15.30 4.52
CA SER A 42 5.01 -16.44 5.23
C SER A 42 5.20 -16.36 6.75
N SER A 43 6.32 -15.79 7.22
CA SER A 43 6.55 -15.51 8.64
C SER A 43 5.57 -14.47 9.18
N THR A 44 5.29 -13.42 8.40
CA THR A 44 4.28 -12.40 8.73
C THR A 44 2.88 -13.02 8.74
N LEU A 45 2.53 -13.84 7.75
CA LEU A 45 1.23 -14.53 7.71
C LEU A 45 1.05 -15.43 8.94
N THR A 46 2.07 -16.19 9.32
CA THR A 46 2.04 -17.05 10.51
C THR A 46 1.81 -16.23 11.79
N LEU A 47 2.52 -15.11 11.93
CA LEU A 47 2.35 -14.18 13.04
C LEU A 47 0.91 -13.64 13.08
N ARG A 48 0.39 -13.15 11.94
CA ARG A 48 -0.97 -12.58 11.85
C ARG A 48 -2.05 -13.61 12.14
N LEU A 49 -1.90 -14.85 11.67
CA LEU A 49 -2.84 -15.93 11.98
C LEU A 49 -2.81 -16.29 13.47
N THR A 50 -1.64 -16.22 14.11
CA THR A 50 -1.51 -16.42 15.56
C THR A 50 -2.18 -15.30 16.35
N GLU A 51 -1.98 -14.04 15.95
CA GLU A 51 -2.65 -12.87 16.54
C GLU A 51 -4.19 -12.95 16.37
N ALA A 52 -4.65 -13.21 15.14
CA ALA A 52 -6.08 -13.38 14.84
C ALA A 52 -6.73 -14.51 15.64
N ARG A 53 -5.99 -15.60 15.88
CA ARG A 53 -6.42 -16.69 16.75
C ARG A 53 -6.48 -16.27 18.21
N GLY A 54 -5.48 -15.55 18.71
CA GLY A 54 -5.48 -14.98 20.06
C GLY A 54 -6.69 -14.07 20.31
N LEU A 55 -7.11 -13.33 19.28
CA LEU A 55 -8.30 -12.49 19.28
C LEU A 55 -9.63 -13.26 19.07
N GLY A 56 -9.55 -14.56 18.79
CA GLY A 56 -10.71 -15.39 18.49
C GLY A 56 -11.43 -15.03 17.19
N LEU A 57 -10.74 -14.41 16.23
CA LEU A 57 -11.26 -14.08 14.90
C LEU A 57 -11.14 -15.25 13.91
N VAL A 58 -10.12 -16.08 14.09
CA VAL A 58 -9.79 -17.22 13.22
C VAL A 58 -9.48 -18.45 14.08
N VAL A 59 -9.80 -19.64 13.56
CA VAL A 59 -9.47 -20.93 14.17
C VAL A 59 -8.85 -21.86 13.13
N PRO A 60 -7.99 -22.82 13.53
CA PRO A 60 -7.60 -23.91 12.66
C PRO A 60 -8.83 -24.73 12.23
N GLY A 61 -8.88 -25.13 10.96
CA GLY A 61 -9.83 -26.12 10.48
C GLY A 61 -9.54 -27.49 11.09
N MET A 62 -10.59 -28.30 11.29
CA MET A 62 -10.48 -29.71 11.62
C MET A 62 -11.17 -30.50 10.50
N GLU A 63 -10.44 -31.37 9.81
CA GLU A 63 -11.02 -32.52 9.12
C GLU A 63 -11.14 -33.68 10.11
N THR A 64 -12.28 -34.36 10.08
CA THR A 64 -12.64 -35.46 11.00
C THR A 64 -11.77 -36.71 10.81
N ASP A 65 -11.08 -36.80 9.67
CA ASP A 65 -10.34 -37.98 9.25
C ASP A 65 -9.04 -37.53 8.57
N GLU A 66 -7.97 -37.23 9.31
CA GLU A 66 -6.58 -37.44 8.83
C GLU A 66 -5.50 -37.02 9.83
N THR A 67 -4.44 -37.81 9.85
CA THR A 67 -3.18 -37.68 10.62
C THR A 67 -2.28 -36.52 10.13
N SER A 68 -2.83 -35.58 9.37
CA SER A 68 -2.09 -34.47 8.75
C SER A 68 -2.25 -33.20 9.59
N VAL A 69 -1.15 -32.48 9.79
CA VAL A 69 -1.16 -31.21 10.53
C VAL A 69 -2.02 -30.22 9.75
N ASN A 70 -3.25 -30.02 10.22
CA ASN A 70 -4.24 -29.15 9.59
C ASN A 70 -3.67 -27.76 9.35
N ASN A 71 -3.48 -27.41 8.09
CA ASN A 71 -3.00 -26.09 7.66
C ASN A 71 -4.13 -25.24 7.06
N GLU A 72 -5.38 -25.59 7.36
CA GLU A 72 -6.57 -24.84 7.02
C GLU A 72 -6.95 -23.88 8.15
N TYR A 73 -7.43 -22.70 7.79
CA TYR A 73 -7.90 -21.67 8.70
C TYR A 73 -9.32 -21.29 8.34
N ARG A 74 -10.16 -21.09 9.37
CA ARG A 74 -11.57 -20.71 9.23
C ARG A 74 -11.86 -19.48 10.06
N ILE A 75 -12.72 -18.61 9.54
CA ILE A 75 -13.21 -17.44 10.27
C ILE A 75 -14.23 -17.88 11.34
N THR A 76 -14.10 -17.35 12.55
CA THR A 76 -15.06 -17.63 13.64
C THR A 76 -16.32 -16.78 13.49
N THR A 77 -17.36 -17.03 14.31
CA THR A 77 -18.52 -16.14 14.40
C THR A 77 -18.13 -14.70 14.75
N ARG A 78 -17.13 -14.52 15.63
CA ARG A 78 -16.61 -13.20 16.00
C ARG A 78 -15.93 -12.53 14.80
N GLY A 79 -15.07 -13.27 14.09
CA GLY A 79 -14.45 -12.80 12.85
C GLY A 79 -15.49 -12.43 11.79
N LYS A 80 -16.53 -13.26 11.59
CA LYS A 80 -17.64 -13.01 10.65
C LYS A 80 -18.38 -11.71 10.98
N ARG A 81 -18.55 -11.38 12.27
CA ARG A 81 -19.16 -10.10 12.68
C ARG A 81 -18.30 -8.90 12.26
N VAL A 82 -16.98 -9.00 12.41
CA VAL A 82 -16.04 -7.96 11.93
C VAL A 82 -16.06 -7.87 10.41
N ALA A 83 -16.00 -9.01 9.72
CA ALA A 83 -16.05 -9.05 8.26
C ALA A 83 -17.36 -8.45 7.69
N ARG A 84 -18.52 -8.69 8.31
CA ARG A 84 -19.78 -8.02 7.92
C ARG A 84 -19.74 -6.52 8.09
N GLN A 85 -19.05 -6.02 9.12
CA GLN A 85 -18.86 -4.58 9.28
C GLN A 85 -17.90 -4.01 8.23
N MET A 86 -16.87 -4.77 7.84
CA MET A 86 -16.00 -4.41 6.71
C MET A 86 -16.80 -4.40 5.40
N GLU A 87 -17.68 -5.38 5.19
CA GLU A 87 -18.53 -5.50 4.01
C GLU A 87 -19.50 -4.33 3.88
N SER A 88 -20.18 -3.95 4.98
CA SER A 88 -21.11 -2.81 4.97
C SER A 88 -20.44 -1.46 4.70
N GLN A 89 -19.12 -1.37 4.88
CA GLN A 89 -18.28 -0.21 4.57
C GLN A 89 -17.59 -0.33 3.20
N GLY A 90 -17.83 -1.39 2.44
CA GLY A 90 -17.18 -1.64 1.14
C GLY A 90 -15.71 -2.06 1.22
N LEU A 91 -15.16 -2.29 2.42
CA LEU A 91 -13.75 -2.64 2.60
C LEU A 91 -13.40 -4.02 2.05
N ILE A 92 -14.32 -4.98 2.11
CA ILE A 92 -14.12 -6.33 1.54
C ILE A 92 -13.82 -6.21 0.04
N HIS A 93 -14.64 -5.45 -0.69
CA HIS A 93 -14.47 -5.26 -2.12
C HIS A 93 -13.18 -4.49 -2.43
N ALA A 94 -12.92 -3.38 -1.73
CA ALA A 94 -11.70 -2.60 -1.93
C ALA A 94 -10.43 -3.43 -1.69
N VAL A 95 -10.41 -4.25 -0.64
CA VAL A 95 -9.29 -5.16 -0.35
C VAL A 95 -9.13 -6.20 -1.45
N GLN A 96 -10.22 -6.83 -1.91
CA GLN A 96 -10.17 -7.79 -3.03
C GLN A 96 -9.58 -7.16 -4.28
N THR A 97 -10.07 -5.99 -4.69
CA THR A 97 -9.56 -5.27 -5.87
C THR A 97 -8.06 -4.99 -5.77
N ILE A 98 -7.56 -4.61 -4.59
CA ILE A 98 -6.12 -4.40 -4.37
C ILE A 98 -5.34 -5.71 -4.54
N LEU A 99 -5.85 -6.82 -3.98
CA LEU A 99 -5.19 -8.12 -4.10
C LEU A 99 -5.17 -8.62 -5.56
N ASP A 100 -6.27 -8.41 -6.29
CA ASP A 100 -6.38 -8.79 -7.70
C ASP A 100 -5.34 -8.01 -8.54
N TYR A 101 -5.27 -6.68 -8.38
CA TYR A 101 -4.26 -5.88 -9.10
C TYR A 101 -2.81 -6.22 -8.70
N GLN A 102 -2.57 -6.59 -7.45
CA GLN A 102 -1.24 -7.06 -7.03
C GLN A 102 -0.86 -8.36 -7.74
N GLN A 103 -1.81 -9.28 -7.88
CA GLN A 103 -1.60 -10.53 -8.59
C GLN A 103 -1.39 -10.30 -10.09
N ASP A 104 -2.14 -9.38 -10.71
CA ASP A 104 -1.94 -9.00 -12.11
C ASP A 104 -0.51 -8.45 -12.32
N VAL A 105 -0.05 -7.56 -11.45
CA VAL A 105 1.32 -7.02 -11.53
C VAL A 105 2.37 -8.12 -11.36
N GLU A 106 2.21 -9.02 -10.37
CA GLU A 106 3.15 -10.13 -10.16
C GLU A 106 3.18 -11.11 -11.34
N SER A 107 2.05 -11.27 -12.05
CA SER A 107 1.94 -12.15 -13.22
C SER A 107 2.53 -11.54 -14.49
N GLU A 108 2.35 -10.24 -14.72
CA GLU A 108 2.76 -9.55 -15.95
C GLU A 108 4.21 -9.02 -15.89
N LEU A 109 4.76 -8.80 -14.68
CA LEU A 109 6.11 -8.29 -14.51
C LEU A 109 7.20 -9.17 -15.16
N PRO A 110 7.18 -10.52 -15.05
CA PRO A 110 8.17 -11.37 -15.73
C PRO A 110 8.19 -11.15 -17.25
N ASP A 111 7.03 -11.06 -17.88
CA ASP A 111 6.93 -10.84 -19.33
C ASP A 111 7.51 -9.47 -19.74
N LEU A 112 7.28 -8.44 -18.92
CA LEU A 112 7.93 -7.14 -19.11
C LEU A 112 9.46 -7.23 -18.95
N LEU A 113 9.95 -7.97 -17.96
CA LEU A 113 11.39 -8.15 -17.74
C LEU A 113 12.04 -8.90 -18.89
N ASP A 114 11.40 -9.96 -19.39
CA ASP A 114 11.86 -10.72 -20.56
C ASP A 114 11.89 -9.82 -21.80
N TRP A 115 10.86 -9.00 -22.02
CA TRP A 115 10.84 -8.02 -23.10
C TRP A 115 11.98 -7.01 -22.99
N VAL A 116 12.27 -6.48 -21.78
CA VAL A 116 13.39 -5.56 -21.54
C VAL A 116 14.72 -6.22 -21.87
N GLU A 117 14.91 -7.47 -21.47
CA GLU A 117 16.11 -8.26 -21.76
C GLU A 117 16.32 -8.45 -23.27
N ASP A 118 15.27 -8.76 -24.02
CA ASP A 118 15.32 -8.95 -25.47
C ASP A 118 15.61 -7.64 -26.24
N HIS A 119 15.26 -6.49 -25.67
CA HIS A 119 15.38 -5.17 -26.32
C HIS A 119 16.50 -4.29 -25.75
N LYS A 120 17.42 -4.85 -24.94
CA LYS A 120 18.51 -4.11 -24.28
C LYS A 120 19.30 -3.19 -25.22
N ASP A 121 19.68 -3.68 -26.39
CA ASP A 121 20.47 -2.90 -27.37
C ASP A 121 19.65 -1.78 -28.01
N GLU A 122 18.34 -1.95 -28.18
CA GLU A 122 17.45 -0.89 -28.67
C GLU A 122 17.26 0.18 -27.61
N LEU A 123 16.99 -0.23 -26.36
CA LEU A 123 16.83 0.65 -25.22
C LEU A 123 18.10 1.48 -24.96
N ALA A 124 19.29 0.85 -25.00
CA ALA A 124 20.56 1.56 -24.85
C ALA A 124 20.79 2.63 -25.93
N ARG A 125 20.33 2.39 -27.16
CA ARG A 125 20.43 3.38 -28.25
C ARG A 125 19.45 4.55 -28.09
N LEU A 126 18.40 4.42 -27.29
CA LEU A 126 17.53 5.55 -26.97
C LEU A 126 18.22 6.54 -26.03
N ASP A 127 19.10 6.06 -25.15
CA ASP A 127 19.94 6.91 -24.30
C ASP A 127 21.06 7.60 -25.09
N ASP A 128 21.59 6.96 -26.13
CA ASP A 128 22.61 7.54 -27.04
C ASP A 128 22.05 8.60 -28.01
N ARG A 129 20.72 8.77 -28.08
CA ARG A 129 20.11 9.85 -28.86
C ARG A 129 20.25 11.15 -28.06
N THR A 130 21.21 11.96 -28.48
CA THR A 130 21.38 13.33 -27.99
C THR A 130 20.04 14.09 -28.07
N PRO A 131 19.78 14.96 -27.09
CA PRO A 131 18.43 15.44 -26.85
C PRO A 131 18.10 16.47 -27.92
N TYR A 132 17.02 16.21 -28.65
CA TYR A 132 16.42 17.11 -29.64
C TYR A 132 17.45 17.89 -30.47
N GLN A 133 18.08 17.24 -31.45
CA GLN A 133 18.88 17.98 -32.42
C GLN A 133 17.98 18.89 -33.24
N ASP A 134 18.39 20.14 -33.41
CA ASP A 134 17.70 21.05 -34.30
C ASP A 134 17.82 20.59 -35.79
N PRO A 135 17.11 21.21 -36.74
CA PRO A 135 17.20 20.87 -38.17
C PRO A 135 18.60 21.01 -38.79
N PHE A 136 19.56 21.59 -38.07
CA PHE A 136 20.96 21.77 -38.46
C PHE A 136 21.90 20.77 -37.77
N GLY A 137 21.39 19.90 -36.90
CA GLY A 137 22.14 18.81 -36.27
C GLY A 137 22.85 19.19 -34.96
N GLU A 138 22.52 20.33 -34.37
CA GLU A 138 23.13 20.81 -33.11
C GLU A 138 22.24 20.44 -31.92
N SER A 139 22.84 20.01 -30.80
CA SER A 139 22.11 19.65 -29.57
C SER A 139 21.51 20.91 -28.95
N VAL A 140 20.19 20.93 -28.72
CA VAL A 140 19.51 22.11 -28.11
C VAL A 140 19.43 22.08 -26.59
N VAL A 141 19.84 20.98 -25.97
CA VAL A 141 20.11 21.00 -24.53
C VAL A 141 21.60 21.22 -24.33
N ASP A 142 21.88 22.27 -23.60
CA ASP A 142 23.21 22.62 -23.16
C ASP A 142 23.55 21.73 -21.95
N THR A 143 24.46 20.78 -22.15
CA THR A 143 24.97 19.92 -21.07
C THR A 143 26.22 20.53 -20.43
N GLY A 144 26.54 21.80 -20.72
CA GLY A 144 27.88 22.35 -20.57
C GLY A 144 28.10 23.44 -19.51
N ASP A 145 27.16 24.35 -19.29
CA ASP A 145 27.36 25.44 -18.34
C ASP A 145 26.10 25.66 -17.47
N GLU A 146 26.29 25.67 -16.15
CA GLU A 146 25.31 26.29 -15.26
C GLU A 146 25.09 27.71 -15.77
N PRO A 147 23.85 28.17 -15.97
CA PRO A 147 23.63 29.55 -16.38
C PRO A 147 24.24 30.47 -15.32
N GLU A 148 25.27 31.24 -15.70
CA GLU A 148 25.69 32.41 -14.93
C GLU A 148 24.51 33.37 -14.95
N TYR A 149 23.71 33.35 -13.88
CA TYR A 149 22.71 34.36 -13.64
C TYR A 149 23.46 35.66 -13.37
N ASP A 150 23.37 36.60 -14.29
CA ASP A 150 23.81 37.97 -14.05
C ASP A 150 22.86 38.58 -13.01
N ASP A 151 23.40 38.91 -11.83
CA ASP A 151 22.68 39.44 -10.67
C ASP A 151 21.94 40.77 -10.99
N GLU A 152 22.15 41.35 -12.17
CA GLU A 152 21.59 42.64 -12.59
C GLU A 152 20.12 42.56 -13.05
N PHE A 153 19.52 41.36 -13.19
CA PHE A 153 18.10 41.18 -13.55
C PHE A 153 17.17 40.89 -12.35
N MET A 154 17.61 41.14 -11.12
CA MET A 154 16.70 41.24 -9.99
C MET A 154 16.19 42.68 -9.92
N ILE A 155 15.08 42.95 -10.61
CA ILE A 155 14.31 44.18 -10.37
C ILE A 155 13.85 44.11 -8.92
N GLU A 156 14.43 44.97 -8.09
CA GLU A 156 14.04 45.24 -6.71
C GLU A 156 12.67 45.94 -6.73
N GLU A 157 11.61 45.19 -7.05
CA GLU A 157 10.23 45.64 -6.82
C GLU A 157 9.88 45.39 -5.36
N ASP A 158 9.88 46.51 -4.63
CA ASP A 158 9.31 46.76 -3.30
C ASP A 158 7.97 46.02 -3.10
N PHE A 159 8.03 44.77 -2.61
CA PHE A 159 6.86 44.10 -2.04
C PHE A 159 6.54 44.69 -0.68
N GLY A 160 5.95 45.89 -0.73
CA GLY A 160 5.22 46.46 0.37
C GLY A 160 4.06 45.55 0.79
N ARG A 161 4.01 45.26 2.09
CA ARG A 161 2.79 45.14 2.90
C ARG A 161 1.82 43.98 2.58
N VAL A 162 2.07 42.86 3.25
CA VAL A 162 1.16 41.96 3.99
C VAL A 162 -0.35 42.02 3.68
N GLU A 163 -0.91 40.89 3.21
CA GLU A 163 -2.24 40.41 3.64
C GLU A 163 -2.15 38.91 4.00
N GLN A 164 -2.15 38.62 5.30
CA GLN A 164 -2.38 37.28 5.83
C GLN A 164 -3.88 37.01 5.78
N TRP A 165 -4.30 36.08 4.93
CA TRP A 165 -5.66 35.56 4.94
C TRP A 165 -5.69 34.23 5.71
N GLY A 166 -6.37 34.23 6.87
CA GLY A 166 -6.84 33.00 7.53
C GLY A 166 -6.19 32.65 8.87
N THR A 167 -6.30 33.53 9.88
CA THR A 167 -6.16 33.12 11.29
C THR A 167 -7.50 32.53 11.76
N GLU A 168 -7.53 31.24 12.08
CA GLU A 168 -8.55 30.69 12.98
C GLU A 168 -8.26 31.20 14.41
N PRO A 169 -9.22 31.79 15.12
CA PRO A 169 -9.00 32.19 16.51
C PRO A 169 -9.14 30.99 17.44
N ASP A 170 -8.05 30.68 18.13
CA ASP A 170 -8.04 29.84 19.32
C ASP A 170 -8.87 30.45 20.45
N GLU A 171 -9.45 29.54 21.22
CA GLU A 171 -10.30 29.72 22.39
C GLU A 171 -9.60 30.53 23.49
N GLU A 172 -10.26 31.58 23.99
CA GLU A 172 -9.99 32.11 25.33
C GLU A 172 -11.23 31.91 26.20
N GLU A 173 -11.11 30.98 27.15
CA GLU A 173 -11.90 30.96 28.38
C GLU A 173 -11.77 32.31 29.10
N ASN A 174 -12.89 32.87 29.55
CA ASN A 174 -12.86 33.70 30.74
C ASN A 174 -14.14 33.52 31.55
N ASP A 175 -13.91 33.08 32.78
CA ASP A 175 -14.89 32.97 33.86
C ASP A 175 -15.39 34.34 34.35
N ALA A 176 -16.56 34.27 34.99
CA ALA A 176 -17.02 35.06 36.14
C ALA A 176 -17.96 36.29 35.93
N ASP A 177 -19.15 36.11 36.54
CA ASP A 177 -20.03 37.06 37.26
C ASP A 177 -20.68 38.20 36.44
N GLU A 178 -22.00 38.44 36.46
CA GLU A 178 -22.98 38.50 37.58
C GLU A 178 -24.43 38.38 37.07
#